data_AF-A0A835VZJ7-F1
#
_entry.id   AF-A0A835VZJ7-F1
#
_cell.length_a   1.000
_cell.length_b   1.000
_cell.length_c   1.000
_cell.angle_alpha   90.00
_cell.angle_beta   90.00
_cell.angle_gamma   90.00
#
_symmetry.space_group_name_H-M   'P 1'
#
loop_
_entity.id
_entity.type
_entity.pdbx_description
1 polymer ?
#
loop_
_entity_poly.entity_id
_entity_poly.type
_entity_poly.pdbx_seq_one_letter_code
_entity_poly.pdbx_strand_id
1 'polypeptide(L)'
;MDNRPFPELRKIVREANDSRIWVHAEWINYKYAPKEGGTWAPNYHNKLYNLTDMAVRACPENTRWVVITNGDNLYDPRFVETIYSAPPDVDAVAVDFYSRYQRPTAEPCERFEEGEGVPPCKENGMRFCQTDLAANAYKLQRLLVEDRRFGLVDPGGTHGANDGIMAQLLKTAGWKIHYVHGHCLVNHAPSPQQCALNGGVWDDSVMAAASSFGGSCAETFGRVCAARIDLQRLPANLPPHPWDAWVPIFESTPDDINAHVPAPAGTAMGEEDGDEGYQQQWHHEVEDGSSLNDRTEL
;
A
#
# COMPACT_ATOMS: atom_id res chain seq x y z
N MET A 1 14.27 -0.89 12.22
CA MET A 1 13.82 -0.81 10.82
C MET A 1 15.05 -0.95 9.96
N ASP A 2 15.07 -1.95 9.08
CA ASP A 2 16.31 -2.38 8.44
C ASP A 2 16.88 -1.29 7.53
N ASN A 3 18.14 -0.93 7.79
CA ASN A 3 18.94 -0.08 6.92
C ASN A 3 19.18 -0.73 5.54
N ARG A 4 18.71 -1.98 5.36
CA ARG A 4 18.86 -2.83 4.19
C ARG A 4 17.64 -3.77 4.09
N PRO A 5 16.50 -3.33 3.54
CA PRO A 5 15.25 -4.11 3.53
C PRO A 5 15.35 -5.43 2.74
N PHE A 6 16.28 -5.49 1.77
CA PHE A 6 16.55 -6.70 1.00
C PHE A 6 18.05 -7.04 1.07
N PRO A 7 18.54 -7.62 2.18
CA PRO A 7 19.96 -7.87 2.37
C PRO A 7 20.55 -8.77 1.28
N GLU A 8 19.74 -9.69 0.76
CA GLU A 8 20.13 -10.64 -0.26
C GLU A 8 19.66 -10.24 -1.68
N LEU A 9 19.19 -9.01 -1.92
CA LEU A 9 18.63 -8.64 -3.24
C LEU A 9 19.56 -8.99 -4.40
N ARG A 10 20.84 -8.61 -4.30
CA ARG A 10 21.84 -8.91 -5.34
C ARG A 10 22.08 -10.39 -5.53
N LYS A 11 22.01 -11.19 -4.45
CA LYS A 11 22.12 -12.64 -4.51
C LYS A 11 20.89 -13.24 -5.18
N ILE A 12 19.68 -12.85 -4.75
CA ILE A 12 18.40 -13.27 -5.32
C ILE A 12 18.35 -12.98 -6.83
N VAL A 13 18.70 -11.76 -7.25
CA VAL A 13 18.72 -11.37 -8.67
C VAL A 13 19.73 -12.20 -9.46
N ARG A 14 20.92 -12.47 -8.89
CA ARG A 14 21.93 -13.31 -9.53
C ARG A 14 21.48 -14.76 -9.67
N GLU A 15 20.88 -15.32 -8.61
CA GLU A 15 20.40 -16.70 -8.58
C GLU A 15 19.18 -16.91 -9.48
N ALA A 16 18.31 -15.91 -9.61
CA ALA A 16 17.23 -15.92 -10.58
C ALA A 16 17.75 -16.01 -12.02
N ASN A 17 18.96 -15.49 -12.28
CA ASN A 17 19.63 -15.50 -13.59
C ASN A 17 18.71 -15.08 -14.74
N ASP A 18 17.89 -14.07 -14.47
CA ASP A 18 16.88 -13.58 -15.39
C ASP A 18 17.29 -12.20 -15.91
N SER A 19 17.62 -12.13 -17.19
CA SER A 19 18.04 -10.89 -17.86
C SER A 19 16.92 -9.86 -17.97
N ARG A 20 15.71 -10.15 -17.48
CA ARG A 20 14.60 -9.19 -17.37
C ARG A 20 14.56 -8.48 -16.01
N ILE A 21 15.34 -8.93 -15.02
CA ILE A 21 15.33 -8.39 -13.65
C ILE A 21 16.57 -7.52 -13.43
N TRP A 22 16.39 -6.22 -13.27
CA TRP A 22 17.48 -5.26 -13.08
C TRP A 22 17.31 -4.46 -11.78
N VAL A 23 18.43 -4.11 -11.15
CA VAL A 23 18.46 -3.22 -9.98
C VAL A 23 19.02 -1.88 -10.41
N HIS A 24 18.14 -0.88 -10.55
CA HIS A 24 18.53 0.47 -10.98
C HIS A 24 19.18 1.28 -9.85
N ALA A 25 18.63 1.22 -8.64
CA ALA A 25 19.14 1.96 -7.49
C ALA A 25 18.90 1.19 -6.19
N GLU A 26 19.80 1.34 -5.22
CA GLU A 26 19.65 0.86 -3.85
C GLU A 26 20.03 2.00 -2.89
N TRP A 27 19.07 2.42 -2.07
CA TRP A 27 19.28 3.49 -1.09
C TRP A 27 19.41 2.89 0.31
N ILE A 28 20.60 2.38 0.59
CA ILE A 28 20.95 1.65 1.82
C ILE A 28 21.76 2.58 2.71
N ASN A 29 21.13 3.25 3.67
CA ASN A 29 21.81 4.07 4.68
C ASN A 29 20.82 4.55 5.76
N TYR A 30 21.30 4.94 6.94
CA TYR A 30 20.50 5.61 7.98
C TYR A 30 19.86 6.91 7.48
N LYS A 31 20.49 7.66 6.55
CA LYS A 31 19.90 8.87 5.94
C LYS A 31 18.66 8.61 5.08
N TYR A 32 18.36 7.35 4.79
CA TYR A 32 17.17 6.90 4.06
C TYR A 32 16.21 6.13 4.96
N ALA A 33 16.35 6.26 6.29
CA ALA A 33 15.44 5.63 7.22
C ALA A 33 13.99 6.07 6.92
N PRO A 34 13.03 5.13 6.82
CA PRO A 34 11.64 5.47 6.56
C PRO A 34 11.01 6.27 7.70
N LYS A 35 11.48 6.08 8.94
CA LYS A 35 10.89 6.70 10.12
C LYS A 35 11.93 7.37 11.00
N GLU A 36 11.56 8.53 11.52
CA GLU A 36 12.28 9.33 12.51
C GLU A 36 11.33 9.56 13.69
N GLY A 37 11.75 9.20 14.91
CA GLY A 37 10.90 9.35 16.10
C GLY A 37 9.58 8.56 16.07
N GLY A 38 9.49 7.50 15.25
CA GLY A 38 8.27 6.69 15.08
C GLY A 38 7.31 7.20 14.00
N THR A 39 7.52 8.41 13.49
CA THR A 39 6.78 9.01 12.36
C THR A 39 7.54 8.83 11.06
N TRP A 40 6.85 8.91 9.91
CA TRP A 40 7.52 8.93 8.61
C TRP A 40 8.49 10.10 8.51
N ALA A 41 9.69 9.85 8.00
CA ALA A 41 10.66 10.91 7.78
C ALA A 41 10.10 11.94 6.78
N PRO A 42 10.33 13.24 6.99
CA PRO A 42 9.87 14.27 6.07
C PRO A 42 10.32 13.98 4.63
N ASN A 43 9.40 14.17 3.67
CA ASN A 43 9.62 13.93 2.24
C ASN A 43 9.99 12.48 1.86
N TYR A 44 9.87 11.49 2.76
CA TYR A 44 10.23 10.10 2.47
C TYR A 44 9.42 9.53 1.30
N HIS A 45 8.11 9.69 1.30
CA HIS A 45 7.27 9.20 0.19
C HIS A 45 7.60 9.91 -1.13
N ASN A 46 7.86 11.22 -1.10
CA ASN A 46 8.23 11.95 -2.31
C ASN A 46 9.57 11.44 -2.89
N LYS A 47 10.54 11.12 -2.03
CA LYS A 47 11.79 10.47 -2.42
C LYS A 47 11.54 9.13 -3.15
N LEU A 48 10.61 8.31 -2.67
CA LEU A 48 10.24 7.05 -3.33
C LEU A 48 9.60 7.30 -4.70
N TYR A 49 8.71 8.27 -4.83
CA TYR A 49 8.09 8.60 -6.11
C TYR A 49 9.08 9.20 -7.12
N ASN A 50 10.08 9.96 -6.66
CA ASN A 50 11.19 10.39 -7.52
C ASN A 50 12.00 9.20 -8.04
N LEU A 51 12.24 8.18 -7.21
CA LEU A 51 12.87 6.94 -7.65
C LEU A 51 12.01 6.19 -8.66
N THR A 52 10.70 6.13 -8.46
CA THR A 52 9.74 5.60 -9.43
C THR A 52 9.90 6.30 -10.77
N ASP A 53 9.96 7.64 -10.79
CA ASP A 53 10.10 8.41 -12.02
C ASP A 53 11.41 8.14 -12.78
N MET A 54 12.50 7.92 -12.04
CA MET A 54 13.78 7.49 -12.61
C MET A 54 13.67 6.08 -13.21
N ALA A 55 13.06 5.14 -12.49
CA ALA A 55 12.88 3.77 -12.94
C ALA A 55 12.01 3.68 -14.20
N VAL A 56 10.91 4.44 -14.27
CA VAL A 56 10.03 4.56 -15.44
C VAL A 56 10.82 5.02 -16.67
N ARG A 57 11.70 6.02 -16.49
CA ARG A 57 12.54 6.56 -17.58
C ARG A 57 13.71 5.67 -17.98
N ALA A 58 14.10 4.74 -17.11
CA ALA A 58 15.11 3.73 -17.40
C ALA A 58 14.53 2.50 -18.14
N CYS A 59 13.22 2.40 -18.32
CA CYS A 59 12.61 1.33 -19.09
C CYS A 59 13.07 1.36 -20.56
N PRO A 60 13.25 0.20 -21.22
CA PRO A 60 13.55 0.14 -22.65
C PRO A 60 12.54 0.90 -23.50
N GLU A 61 12.99 1.50 -24.60
CA GLU A 61 12.14 2.31 -25.49
C GLU A 61 10.98 1.51 -26.10
N ASN A 62 11.16 0.21 -26.28
CA ASN A 62 10.14 -0.71 -26.81
C ASN A 62 9.14 -1.21 -25.75
N THR A 63 9.24 -0.77 -24.49
CA THR A 63 8.27 -1.09 -23.46
C THR A 63 6.91 -0.47 -23.77
N ARG A 64 5.86 -1.30 -23.91
CA ARG A 64 4.48 -0.85 -24.15
C ARG A 64 3.82 -0.35 -22.88
N TRP A 65 3.90 -1.14 -21.82
CA TRP A 65 3.19 -0.93 -20.55
C TRP A 65 4.18 -0.86 -19.40
N VAL A 66 3.92 0.02 -18.44
CA VAL A 66 4.62 0.07 -17.15
C VAL A 66 3.60 -0.12 -16.04
N VAL A 67 3.91 -1.04 -15.13
CA VAL A 67 3.20 -1.26 -13.87
C VAL A 67 4.15 -0.87 -12.75
N ILE A 68 3.64 -0.14 -11.77
CA ILE A 68 4.43 0.39 -10.65
C ILE A 68 3.88 -0.22 -9.37
N THR A 69 4.72 -0.61 -8.43
CA THR A 69 4.30 -1.30 -7.21
C THR A 69 5.22 -0.99 -6.03
N ASN A 70 4.68 -1.04 -4.82
CA ASN A 70 5.41 -0.99 -3.54
C ASN A 70 6.11 -2.32 -3.19
N GLY A 71 5.90 -3.37 -3.98
CA GLY A 71 6.69 -4.62 -3.92
C GLY A 71 6.22 -5.65 -2.89
N ASP A 72 5.10 -5.40 -2.22
CA ASP A 72 4.45 -6.26 -1.23
C ASP A 72 3.08 -6.80 -1.67
N ASN A 73 2.62 -6.43 -2.86
CA ASN A 73 1.35 -6.89 -3.44
C ASN A 73 1.45 -8.26 -4.09
N LEU A 74 0.33 -8.98 -4.12
CA LEU A 74 0.19 -10.22 -4.88
C LEU A 74 -0.60 -9.97 -6.16
N TYR A 75 -0.17 -10.58 -7.27
CA TYR A 75 -0.81 -10.47 -8.57
C TYR A 75 -1.41 -11.81 -8.99
N ASP A 76 -2.61 -11.77 -9.57
CA ASP A 76 -3.22 -12.93 -10.22
C ASP A 76 -2.33 -13.38 -11.41
N PRO A 77 -2.17 -14.69 -11.66
CA PRO A 77 -1.38 -15.19 -12.79
C PRO A 77 -1.80 -14.64 -14.16
N ARG A 78 -3.08 -14.25 -14.33
CA ARG A 78 -3.64 -13.66 -15.56
C ARG A 78 -3.45 -12.15 -15.64
N PHE A 79 -2.88 -11.50 -14.64
CA PHE A 79 -2.71 -10.04 -14.62
C PHE A 79 -1.97 -9.56 -15.87
N VAL A 80 -0.79 -10.13 -16.17
CA VAL A 80 0.01 -9.72 -17.34
C VAL A 80 -0.76 -9.95 -18.64
N GLU A 81 -1.35 -11.13 -18.83
CA GLU A 81 -2.17 -11.44 -20.01
C GLU A 81 -3.29 -10.42 -20.20
N THR A 82 -3.96 -10.05 -19.11
CA THR A 82 -5.04 -9.06 -19.11
C THR A 82 -4.56 -7.67 -19.53
N ILE A 83 -3.39 -7.23 -19.06
CA ILE A 83 -2.82 -5.94 -19.50
C ILE A 83 -2.47 -5.98 -21.00
N TYR A 84 -1.94 -7.10 -21.49
CA TYR A 84 -1.55 -7.24 -22.90
C TYR A 84 -2.75 -7.33 -23.86
N SER A 85 -3.88 -7.89 -23.40
CA SER A 85 -5.12 -8.02 -24.19
C SER A 85 -5.91 -6.72 -24.31
N ALA A 86 -5.56 -5.68 -23.54
CA ALA A 86 -6.22 -4.39 -23.61
C ALA A 86 -6.15 -3.78 -25.03
N PRO A 87 -7.21 -3.06 -25.46
CA PRO A 87 -7.28 -2.49 -26.80
C PRO A 87 -6.06 -1.59 -27.10
N PRO A 88 -5.54 -1.58 -28.34
CA PRO A 88 -4.27 -0.92 -28.65
C PRO A 88 -4.31 0.60 -28.48
N ASP A 89 -5.49 1.22 -28.60
CA ASP A 89 -5.68 2.67 -28.56
C ASP A 89 -5.88 3.24 -27.15
N VAL A 90 -5.88 2.41 -26.11
CA VAL A 90 -5.98 2.87 -24.71
C VAL A 90 -4.61 3.29 -24.17
N ASP A 91 -4.64 4.15 -23.16
CA ASP A 91 -3.46 4.78 -22.56
C ASP A 91 -3.15 4.23 -21.17
N ALA A 92 -4.17 3.73 -20.49
CA ALA A 92 -4.04 3.04 -19.23
C ALA A 92 -4.99 1.85 -19.16
N VAL A 93 -4.59 0.84 -18.39
CA VAL A 93 -5.45 -0.26 -17.96
C VAL A 93 -5.58 -0.16 -16.45
N ALA A 94 -6.82 -0.15 -15.97
CA ALA A 94 -7.16 -0.06 -14.55
C ALA A 94 -7.91 -1.33 -14.17
N VAL A 95 -7.34 -2.12 -13.25
CA VAL A 95 -7.95 -3.36 -12.79
C VAL A 95 -8.55 -3.17 -11.41
N ASP A 96 -9.68 -3.81 -11.14
CA ASP A 96 -10.22 -3.90 -9.78
C ASP A 96 -9.26 -4.72 -8.89
N PHE A 97 -9.25 -4.43 -7.59
CA PHE A 97 -8.24 -4.96 -6.67
C PHE A 97 -8.77 -5.19 -5.25
N TYR A 98 -8.14 -6.09 -4.51
CA TYR A 98 -8.38 -6.23 -3.08
C TYR A 98 -7.64 -5.15 -2.31
N SER A 99 -8.31 -4.51 -1.36
CA SER A 99 -7.75 -3.44 -0.54
C SER A 99 -8.19 -3.56 0.91
N ARG A 100 -7.35 -3.18 1.87
CA ARG A 100 -7.82 -2.94 3.25
C ARG A 100 -8.94 -1.91 3.36
N TYR A 101 -9.07 -1.01 2.39
CA TYR A 101 -10.12 0.02 2.39
C TYR A 101 -11.41 -0.45 1.71
N GLN A 102 -11.53 -1.75 1.45
CA GLN A 102 -12.67 -2.34 0.77
C GLN A 102 -13.79 -2.59 1.80
N ARG A 103 -14.76 -1.68 1.77
CA ARG A 103 -16.09 -1.66 2.43
C ARG A 103 -16.25 -2.47 3.76
N PRO A 104 -16.42 -1.78 4.90
CA PRO A 104 -16.73 -2.40 6.19
C PRO A 104 -18.17 -2.93 6.33
N THR A 105 -18.99 -2.93 5.26
CA THR A 105 -20.42 -3.28 5.34
C THR A 105 -20.79 -4.66 4.80
N ALA A 106 -19.86 -5.41 4.21
CA ALA A 106 -20.11 -6.82 3.85
C ALA A 106 -19.96 -7.71 5.09
N GLU A 107 -20.76 -8.77 5.20
CA GLU A 107 -20.62 -9.74 6.29
C GLU A 107 -19.21 -10.34 6.27
N PRO A 108 -18.56 -10.59 7.42
CA PRO A 108 -17.14 -10.94 7.47
C PRO A 108 -16.73 -12.05 6.51
N CYS A 109 -17.50 -13.14 6.39
CA CYS A 109 -17.18 -14.24 5.47
C CYS A 109 -17.27 -13.84 3.98
N GLU A 110 -18.23 -12.98 3.61
CA GLU A 110 -18.45 -12.52 2.22
C GLU A 110 -17.29 -11.64 1.72
N ARG A 111 -16.47 -11.09 2.65
CA ARG A 111 -15.28 -10.31 2.33
C ARG A 111 -14.11 -11.17 1.81
N PHE A 112 -14.13 -12.46 2.10
CA PHE A 112 -13.05 -13.41 1.77
C PHE A 112 -13.45 -14.46 0.74
N GLU A 113 -14.72 -14.45 0.32
CA GLU A 113 -15.18 -15.38 -0.71
C GLU A 113 -14.56 -15.01 -2.08
N GLU A 114 -14.33 -16.03 -2.89
CA GLU A 114 -13.90 -15.90 -4.28
C GLU A 114 -14.87 -16.75 -5.11
N GLY A 115 -15.40 -16.20 -6.21
CA GLY A 115 -16.32 -16.93 -7.08
C GLY A 115 -17.38 -16.05 -7.72
N GLU A 116 -18.17 -16.68 -8.59
CA GLU A 116 -19.31 -16.04 -9.26
C GLU A 116 -20.40 -15.69 -8.23
N GLY A 117 -20.84 -14.44 -8.21
CA GLY A 117 -21.88 -13.94 -7.28
C GLY A 117 -21.37 -13.35 -5.97
N VAL A 118 -20.05 -13.36 -5.73
CA VAL A 118 -19.41 -12.72 -4.57
C VAL A 118 -19.30 -11.20 -4.79
N PRO A 119 -19.40 -10.34 -3.74
CA PRO A 119 -19.22 -8.91 -3.89
C PRO A 119 -17.89 -8.56 -4.57
N PRO A 120 -17.90 -7.62 -5.54
CA PRO A 120 -16.72 -7.34 -6.34
C PRO A 120 -15.57 -6.77 -5.50
N CYS A 121 -14.35 -6.90 -6.04
CA CYS A 121 -13.17 -6.17 -5.59
C CYS A 121 -13.45 -4.67 -5.44
N LYS A 122 -12.55 -3.91 -4.82
CA LYS A 122 -12.62 -2.45 -4.91
C LYS A 122 -12.53 -2.04 -6.38
N GLU A 123 -13.59 -1.41 -6.87
CA GLU A 123 -13.62 -0.85 -8.21
C GLU A 123 -12.49 0.19 -8.37
N ASN A 124 -11.69 0.03 -9.41
CA ASN A 124 -10.63 0.99 -9.70
C ASN A 124 -11.19 2.15 -10.52
N GLY A 125 -11.48 3.24 -9.81
CA GLY A 125 -12.04 4.45 -10.41
C GLY A 125 -11.01 5.36 -11.09
N MET A 126 -9.71 5.02 -11.07
CA MET A 126 -8.61 5.89 -11.52
C MET A 126 -8.74 7.31 -10.96
N ARG A 127 -9.01 7.40 -9.65
CA ARG A 127 -9.20 8.65 -8.92
C ARG A 127 -8.61 8.57 -7.53
N PHE A 128 -8.39 9.74 -6.93
CA PHE A 128 -7.91 9.86 -5.55
C PHE A 128 -8.72 8.97 -4.60
N CYS A 129 -8.02 8.23 -3.73
CA CYS A 129 -8.57 7.22 -2.81
C CYS A 129 -9.33 6.03 -3.43
N GLN A 130 -9.45 5.92 -4.77
CA GLN A 130 -10.15 4.81 -5.44
C GLN A 130 -9.32 4.10 -6.49
N THR A 131 -8.03 4.11 -6.27
CA THR A 131 -7.06 3.40 -7.09
C THR A 131 -5.90 3.05 -6.19
N ASP A 132 -5.03 2.20 -6.71
CA ASP A 132 -3.79 1.80 -6.08
C ASP A 132 -2.69 1.82 -7.12
N LEU A 133 -1.47 2.17 -6.72
CA LEU A 133 -0.32 2.19 -7.62
C LEU A 133 -0.16 0.89 -8.41
N ALA A 134 -0.32 -0.26 -7.74
CA ALA A 134 -0.16 -1.60 -8.32
C ALA A 134 -1.32 -2.06 -9.21
N ALA A 135 -2.47 -1.40 -9.12
CA ALA A 135 -3.69 -1.75 -9.84
C ALA A 135 -3.80 -1.08 -11.22
N ASN A 136 -2.73 -0.42 -11.69
CA ASN A 136 -2.72 0.31 -12.95
C ASN A 136 -1.52 -0.07 -13.82
N ALA A 137 -1.76 -0.19 -15.12
CA ALA A 137 -0.72 -0.23 -16.14
C ALA A 137 -0.83 1.01 -17.04
N TYR A 138 0.27 1.70 -17.27
CA TYR A 138 0.31 2.93 -18.06
C TYR A 138 1.11 2.72 -19.35
N LYS A 139 0.65 3.32 -20.45
CA LYS A 139 1.39 3.31 -21.71
C LYS A 139 2.64 4.18 -21.55
N LEU A 140 3.82 3.56 -21.55
CA LEU A 140 5.09 4.23 -21.23
C LEU A 140 5.32 5.47 -22.08
N GLN A 141 5.18 5.33 -23.39
CA GLN A 141 5.44 6.42 -24.33
C GLN A 141 4.60 7.66 -24.04
N ARG A 142 3.34 7.49 -23.59
CA ARG A 142 2.50 8.62 -23.25
C ARG A 142 2.90 9.28 -21.93
N LEU A 143 3.31 8.50 -20.92
CA LEU A 143 3.88 9.05 -19.69
C LEU A 143 5.10 9.92 -19.98
N LEU A 144 5.99 9.45 -20.88
CA LEU A 144 7.21 10.16 -21.24
C LEU A 144 6.93 11.44 -22.05
N VAL A 145 6.08 11.36 -23.08
CA VAL A 145 5.74 12.51 -23.94
C VAL A 145 5.03 13.63 -23.17
N GLU A 146 4.12 13.27 -22.27
CA GLU A 146 3.42 14.26 -21.43
C GLU A 146 4.21 14.66 -20.16
N ASP A 147 5.45 14.20 -20.03
CA ASP A 147 6.33 14.37 -18.86
C ASP A 147 5.62 14.12 -17.51
N ARG A 148 4.82 13.06 -17.43
CA ARG A 148 4.12 12.68 -16.20
C ARG A 148 5.12 12.12 -15.19
N ARG A 149 5.13 12.70 -13.99
CA ARG A 149 6.06 12.37 -12.91
C ARG A 149 5.36 12.27 -11.57
N PHE A 150 5.38 11.11 -10.94
CA PHE A 150 4.73 10.86 -9.65
C PHE A 150 5.34 11.73 -8.56
N GLY A 151 6.65 11.94 -8.56
CA GLY A 151 7.36 12.77 -7.58
C GLY A 151 7.10 14.27 -7.72
N LEU A 152 6.45 14.71 -8.80
CA LEU A 152 6.07 16.12 -9.00
C LEU A 152 4.61 16.42 -8.67
N VAL A 153 3.78 15.41 -8.43
CA VAL A 153 2.34 15.59 -8.22
C VAL A 153 2.02 16.18 -6.84
N ASP A 154 2.74 15.77 -5.81
CA ASP A 154 2.70 16.35 -4.47
C ASP A 154 4.14 16.51 -3.95
N PRO A 155 4.85 17.60 -4.32
CA PRO A 155 6.25 17.79 -3.96
C PRO A 155 6.44 17.95 -2.45
N GLY A 156 5.39 18.34 -1.70
CA GLY A 156 5.39 18.41 -0.24
C GLY A 156 5.25 17.04 0.44
N GLY A 157 4.90 16.00 -0.32
CA GLY A 157 4.85 14.60 0.15
C GLY A 157 3.96 14.40 1.38
N THR A 158 2.93 15.21 1.53
CA THR A 158 2.16 15.34 2.78
C THR A 158 1.32 14.10 3.09
N HIS A 159 0.98 13.31 2.06
CA HIS A 159 0.02 12.22 2.20
C HIS A 159 0.49 10.88 1.62
N GLY A 160 1.62 10.84 0.92
CA GLY A 160 2.09 9.62 0.23
C GLY A 160 1.12 9.10 -0.85
N ALA A 161 0.15 9.91 -1.27
CA ALA A 161 -0.97 9.54 -2.14
C ALA A 161 -0.76 9.97 -3.60
N ASN A 162 0.49 10.15 -4.03
CA ASN A 162 0.81 10.63 -5.38
C ASN A 162 0.31 9.67 -6.46
N ASP A 163 0.17 8.39 -6.15
CA ASP A 163 -0.47 7.38 -7.00
C ASP A 163 -1.92 7.75 -7.35
N GLY A 164 -2.75 8.00 -6.33
CA GLY A 164 -4.15 8.38 -6.50
C GLY A 164 -4.34 9.74 -7.15
N ILE A 165 -3.48 10.71 -6.82
CA ILE A 165 -3.50 12.04 -7.45
C ILE A 165 -3.06 11.94 -8.91
N MET A 166 -2.00 11.19 -9.23
CA MET A 166 -1.55 10.96 -10.61
C MET A 166 -2.66 10.34 -11.44
N ALA A 167 -3.27 9.23 -10.97
CA ALA A 167 -4.38 8.58 -11.66
C ALA A 167 -5.55 9.56 -11.96
N GLN A 168 -5.93 10.39 -10.98
CA GLN A 168 -6.93 11.43 -11.17
C GLN A 168 -6.51 12.44 -12.24
N LEU A 169 -5.26 12.90 -12.23
CA LEU A 169 -4.73 13.84 -13.22
C LEU A 169 -4.75 13.26 -14.63
N LEU A 170 -4.31 12.01 -14.81
CA LEU A 170 -4.32 11.33 -16.10
C LEU A 170 -5.75 11.17 -16.64
N LYS A 171 -6.70 10.75 -15.79
CA LYS A 171 -8.12 10.66 -16.12
C LYS A 171 -8.70 12.01 -16.54
N THR A 172 -8.43 13.07 -15.78
CA THR A 172 -8.89 14.43 -16.09
C THR A 172 -8.24 14.99 -17.35
N ALA A 173 -7.01 14.60 -17.67
CA ALA A 173 -6.31 14.95 -18.90
C ALA A 173 -6.81 14.20 -20.15
N GLY A 174 -7.87 13.39 -20.03
CA GLY A 174 -8.48 12.70 -21.16
C GLY A 174 -7.71 11.46 -21.62
N TRP A 175 -6.95 10.82 -20.73
CA TRP A 175 -6.40 9.49 -21.00
C TRP A 175 -7.55 8.50 -21.24
N LYS A 176 -7.44 7.67 -22.29
CA LYS A 176 -8.36 6.57 -22.57
C LYS A 176 -8.02 5.42 -21.63
N ILE A 177 -8.94 5.09 -20.74
CA ILE A 177 -8.74 4.06 -19.72
C ILE A 177 -9.55 2.83 -20.10
N HIS A 178 -8.89 1.68 -20.18
CA HIS A 178 -9.56 0.38 -20.22
C HIS A 178 -9.76 -0.10 -18.79
N TYR A 179 -11.01 -0.21 -18.35
CA TYR A 179 -11.34 -0.73 -17.04
C TYR A 179 -11.60 -2.24 -17.12
N VAL A 180 -10.97 -3.01 -16.24
CA VAL A 180 -11.18 -4.44 -16.09
C VAL A 180 -11.96 -4.67 -14.80
N HIS A 181 -13.28 -4.78 -14.94
CA HIS A 181 -14.19 -4.93 -13.81
C HIS A 181 -14.52 -6.40 -13.52
N GLY A 182 -14.90 -6.67 -12.27
CA GLY A 182 -15.40 -7.99 -11.84
C GLY A 182 -14.30 -9.05 -11.68
N HIS A 183 -13.03 -8.66 -11.75
CA HIS A 183 -11.88 -9.53 -11.53
C HIS A 183 -10.86 -8.85 -10.62
N CYS A 184 -10.44 -9.53 -9.57
CA CYS A 184 -9.56 -8.98 -8.54
C CYS A 184 -8.12 -9.39 -8.82
N LEU A 185 -7.50 -8.73 -9.79
CA LEU A 185 -6.22 -9.18 -10.34
C LEU A 185 -5.02 -8.74 -9.50
N VAL A 186 -5.25 -7.90 -8.50
CA VAL A 186 -4.25 -7.41 -7.56
C VAL A 186 -4.78 -7.52 -6.14
N ASN A 187 -3.94 -8.01 -5.25
CA ASN A 187 -4.19 -8.03 -3.82
C ASN A 187 -3.21 -7.07 -3.15
N HIS A 188 -3.70 -5.87 -2.80
CA HIS A 188 -2.88 -4.81 -2.24
C HIS A 188 -2.63 -5.02 -0.74
N ALA A 189 -1.37 -5.11 -0.35
CA ALA A 189 -0.98 -5.40 1.02
C ALA A 189 -1.07 -4.15 1.93
N PRO A 190 -1.50 -4.31 3.20
CA PRO A 190 -2.20 -5.48 3.73
C PRO A 190 -3.66 -5.49 3.25
N SER A 191 -4.26 -6.68 3.17
CA SER A 191 -5.69 -6.85 2.90
C SER A 191 -6.30 -8.00 3.70
N PRO A 192 -7.63 -8.03 3.87
CA PRO A 192 -8.34 -9.18 4.43
C PRO A 192 -7.99 -10.49 3.69
N GLN A 193 -7.99 -10.46 2.35
CA GLN A 193 -7.72 -11.66 1.55
C GLN A 193 -6.32 -12.23 1.81
N GLN A 194 -5.30 -11.37 1.83
CA GLN A 194 -3.93 -11.82 2.12
C GLN A 194 -3.79 -12.30 3.56
N CYS A 195 -4.48 -11.68 4.51
CA CYS A 195 -4.52 -12.12 5.90
C CYS A 195 -5.10 -13.54 6.03
N ALA A 196 -6.23 -13.80 5.38
CA ALA A 196 -6.88 -15.11 5.39
C ALA A 196 -6.00 -16.19 4.72
N LEU A 197 -5.36 -15.87 3.58
CA LEU A 197 -4.42 -16.78 2.90
C LEU A 197 -3.20 -17.13 3.78
N ASN A 198 -2.78 -16.21 4.64
CA ASN A 198 -1.71 -16.43 5.60
C ASN A 198 -2.19 -17.12 6.91
N GLY A 199 -3.47 -17.47 7.00
CA GLY A 199 -4.07 -18.13 8.16
C GLY A 199 -4.33 -17.20 9.35
N GLY A 200 -4.30 -15.89 9.15
CA GLY A 200 -4.65 -14.89 10.16
C GLY A 200 -6.13 -14.53 10.18
N VAL A 201 -6.50 -13.64 11.11
CA VAL A 201 -7.86 -13.08 11.23
C VAL A 201 -7.79 -11.58 10.98
N TRP A 202 -8.63 -11.07 10.09
CA TRP A 202 -8.71 -9.64 9.86
C TRP A 202 -9.49 -8.97 11.01
N ASP A 203 -8.83 -8.06 11.71
CA ASP A 203 -9.42 -7.24 12.76
C ASP A 203 -9.64 -5.81 12.25
N ASP A 204 -10.91 -5.45 12.03
CA ASP A 204 -11.37 -4.12 11.70
C ASP A 204 -12.18 -3.47 12.83
N SER A 205 -12.09 -3.98 14.06
CA SER A 205 -12.83 -3.45 15.22
C SER A 205 -12.46 -2.00 15.55
N VAL A 206 -11.25 -1.56 15.18
CA VAL A 206 -10.74 -0.20 15.39
C VAL A 206 -10.52 0.49 14.04
N MET A 207 -11.58 0.78 13.29
CA MET A 207 -11.47 1.40 11.96
C MET A 207 -10.95 2.85 11.96
N ALA A 208 -11.08 3.55 13.09
CA ALA A 208 -10.84 5.00 13.16
C ALA A 208 -9.39 5.39 13.49
N ALA A 209 -8.56 4.47 13.99
CA ALA A 209 -7.17 4.78 14.29
C ALA A 209 -6.32 4.78 13.01
N ALA A 210 -5.43 5.77 12.85
CA ALA A 210 -4.56 5.88 11.68
C ALA A 210 -3.67 4.63 11.48
N SER A 211 -3.35 3.92 12.56
CA SER A 211 -2.58 2.67 12.55
C SER A 211 -3.35 1.46 12.00
N SER A 212 -4.68 1.50 12.01
CA SER A 212 -5.57 0.39 11.65
C SER A 212 -6.70 0.85 10.72
N PHE A 213 -6.49 1.93 9.96
CA PHE A 213 -7.50 2.43 9.03
C PHE A 213 -7.82 1.35 7.99
N GLY A 214 -9.06 0.83 7.99
CA GLY A 214 -9.48 -0.31 7.18
C GLY A 214 -9.23 -1.71 7.80
N GLY A 215 -8.61 -1.77 8.98
CA GLY A 215 -8.29 -2.98 9.72
C GLY A 215 -6.84 -3.42 9.61
N SER A 216 -6.51 -4.48 10.33
CA SER A 216 -5.18 -5.09 10.39
C SER A 216 -5.29 -6.61 10.48
N CYS A 217 -4.25 -7.33 10.04
CA CYS A 217 -4.21 -8.77 10.22
C CYS A 217 -3.72 -9.09 11.64
N ALA A 218 -4.57 -9.73 12.43
CA ALA A 218 -4.18 -10.30 13.70
C ALA A 218 -3.54 -11.68 13.46
N GLU A 219 -2.29 -11.85 13.89
CA GLU A 219 -1.65 -13.14 13.94
C GLU A 219 -2.33 -13.99 15.02
N THR A 220 -3.20 -14.91 14.63
CA THR A 220 -3.70 -15.92 15.54
C THR A 220 -2.63 -17.01 15.68
N PHE A 221 -2.08 -17.18 16.89
CA PHE A 221 -1.32 -18.38 17.25
C PHE A 221 -2.26 -19.59 17.34
N GLY A 222 -2.83 -20.02 16.22
CA GLY A 222 -3.82 -21.09 16.14
C GLY A 222 -4.74 -20.91 14.94
N ARG A 223 -5.00 -21.99 14.20
CA ARG A 223 -5.96 -21.99 13.09
C ARG A 223 -7.36 -21.77 13.64
N VAL A 224 -7.87 -20.54 13.59
CA VAL A 224 -9.29 -20.27 13.82
C VAL A 224 -9.98 -20.25 12.46
N CYS A 225 -10.29 -21.43 11.94
CA CYS A 225 -11.34 -21.51 10.93
C CYS A 225 -12.65 -21.25 11.67
N ALA A 226 -13.17 -20.02 11.60
CA ALA A 226 -14.55 -19.76 11.97
C ALA A 226 -15.46 -20.43 10.93
N ALA A 227 -15.72 -21.72 11.12
CA ALA A 227 -16.83 -22.37 10.44
C ALA A 227 -18.13 -21.72 10.93
N ARG A 228 -19.10 -21.48 10.03
CA ARG A 228 -20.49 -21.26 10.45
C ARG A 228 -20.94 -22.53 11.16
N ILE A 229 -20.88 -22.51 12.49
CA ILE A 229 -21.44 -23.58 13.31
C ILE A 229 -22.93 -23.29 13.43
N ASP A 230 -23.74 -24.09 12.75
CA ASP A 230 -25.18 -24.16 13.04
C ASP A 230 -25.33 -24.73 14.46
N LEU A 231 -25.57 -23.85 15.43
CA LEU A 231 -25.70 -24.20 16.85
C LEU A 231 -26.78 -25.27 17.09
N GLN A 232 -27.79 -25.37 16.22
CA GLN A 232 -28.84 -26.39 16.33
C GLN A 232 -28.36 -27.80 15.93
N ARG A 233 -27.23 -27.90 15.21
CA ARG A 233 -26.64 -29.16 14.74
C ARG A 233 -25.44 -29.60 15.56
N LEU A 234 -25.02 -28.81 16.56
CA LEU A 234 -23.99 -29.24 17.48
C LEU A 234 -24.49 -30.42 18.33
N PRO A 235 -23.69 -31.47 18.52
CA PRO A 235 -23.97 -32.45 19.56
C PRO A 235 -24.10 -31.73 20.90
N ALA A 236 -25.07 -32.12 21.73
CA ALA A 236 -25.25 -31.55 23.07
C ALA A 236 -23.98 -31.63 23.95
N ASN A 237 -23.07 -32.56 23.61
CA ASN A 237 -21.78 -32.72 24.25
C ASN A 237 -20.68 -32.58 23.19
N LEU A 238 -20.13 -31.39 23.08
CA LEU A 238 -18.87 -31.19 22.38
C LEU A 238 -17.72 -31.68 23.27
N PRO A 239 -16.72 -32.39 22.72
CA PRO A 239 -15.50 -32.64 23.47
C PRO A 239 -14.86 -31.30 23.86
N PRO A 240 -14.22 -31.21 25.03
CA PRO A 240 -13.57 -29.99 25.49
C PRO A 240 -12.57 -29.52 24.41
N HIS A 241 -12.58 -28.23 24.11
CA HIS A 241 -11.67 -27.65 23.15
C HIS A 241 -10.25 -27.74 23.73
N PRO A 242 -9.20 -28.02 22.92
CA PRO A 242 -7.83 -28.14 23.43
C PRO A 242 -7.32 -26.89 24.17
N TRP A 243 -8.02 -25.76 24.03
CA TRP A 243 -7.71 -24.48 24.66
C TRP A 243 -8.45 -24.24 25.98
N ASP A 244 -9.48 -25.03 26.31
CA ASP A 244 -10.19 -24.95 27.59
C ASP A 244 -9.25 -25.28 28.77
N ALA A 245 -8.12 -25.95 28.50
CA ALA A 245 -7.05 -26.21 29.46
C ALA A 245 -5.98 -25.10 29.53
N TRP A 246 -5.95 -24.18 28.56
CA TRP A 246 -4.90 -23.15 28.42
C TRP A 246 -5.35 -21.75 28.82
N VAL A 247 -6.66 -21.48 28.80
CA VAL A 247 -7.21 -20.21 29.30
C VAL A 247 -7.46 -20.37 30.80
N PRO A 248 -6.75 -19.63 31.68
CA PRO A 248 -7.10 -19.60 33.10
C PRO A 248 -8.55 -19.14 33.21
N ILE A 249 -9.39 -19.92 33.89
CA ILE A 249 -10.72 -19.48 34.27
C ILE A 249 -10.50 -18.31 35.22
N PHE A 250 -10.67 -17.08 34.73
CA PHE A 250 -10.78 -15.93 35.61
C PHE A 250 -12.12 -16.08 36.32
N GLU A 251 -12.08 -16.62 37.55
CA GLU A 251 -13.12 -16.40 38.53
C GLU A 251 -13.12 -14.90 38.87
N SER A 252 -13.75 -14.10 38.01
CA SER A 252 -14.10 -12.74 38.40
C SER A 252 -15.18 -12.86 39.46
N THR A 253 -14.83 -12.43 40.67
CA THR A 253 -15.85 -12.22 41.69
C THR A 253 -16.63 -10.95 41.31
N PRO A 254 -17.93 -10.85 41.61
CA PRO A 254 -18.73 -9.66 41.31
C PRO A 254 -18.15 -8.34 41.85
N ASP A 255 -17.20 -8.40 42.78
CA ASP A 255 -16.56 -7.25 43.40
C ASP A 255 -15.45 -6.61 42.55
N ASP A 256 -14.89 -7.33 41.56
CA ASP A 256 -13.77 -6.84 40.74
C ASP A 256 -14.17 -5.79 39.68
N ILE A 257 -15.47 -5.69 39.36
CA ILE A 257 -15.98 -4.81 38.30
C ILE A 257 -16.03 -3.32 38.74
N ASN A 258 -15.96 -3.02 40.03
CA ASN A 258 -16.12 -1.65 40.54
C ASN A 258 -14.82 -0.96 41.01
N ALA A 259 -13.66 -1.62 40.95
CA ALA A 259 -12.44 -1.09 41.57
C ALA A 259 -11.65 -0.08 40.70
N HIS A 260 -11.92 0.05 39.40
CA HIS A 260 -11.05 0.80 38.48
C HIS A 260 -11.77 1.80 37.56
N VAL A 261 -12.64 2.63 38.13
CA VAL A 261 -13.09 3.88 37.46
C VAL A 261 -12.35 5.06 38.11
N PRO A 262 -11.32 5.65 37.45
CA PRO A 262 -10.76 6.91 37.91
C PRO A 262 -11.78 8.04 37.71
N ALA A 263 -11.88 8.91 38.71
CA ALA A 263 -12.74 10.09 38.66
C ALA A 263 -12.35 11.02 37.49
N PRO A 264 -13.31 11.69 36.83
CA PRO A 264 -13.01 12.61 35.73
C PRO A 264 -12.23 13.82 36.26
N ALA A 265 -11.06 14.06 35.66
CA ALA A 265 -10.23 15.22 35.92
C ALA A 265 -10.93 16.50 35.43
N GLY A 266 -10.98 17.50 36.31
CA GLY A 266 -11.59 18.80 36.04
C GLY A 266 -10.87 19.57 34.93
N THR A 267 -11.68 20.21 34.09
CA THR A 267 -11.31 21.19 33.09
C THR A 267 -10.76 22.45 33.76
N ALA A 268 -9.47 22.72 33.56
CA ALA A 268 -8.89 24.05 33.76
C ALA A 268 -8.56 24.64 32.38
N MET A 269 -9.25 25.73 32.05
CA MET A 269 -8.91 26.59 30.91
C MET A 269 -7.66 27.39 31.27
N GLY A 270 -6.68 27.38 30.38
CA GLY A 270 -5.54 28.30 30.39
C GLY A 270 -5.30 28.77 28.97
N GLU A 271 -5.72 30.00 28.69
CA GLU A 271 -5.24 30.83 27.59
C GLU A 271 -3.76 31.14 27.82
N GLU A 272 -2.93 31.11 26.77
CA GLU A 272 -1.86 32.10 26.58
C GLU A 272 -1.24 32.01 25.18
N ASP A 273 -0.93 33.20 24.68
CA ASP A 273 -0.56 33.61 23.32
C ASP A 273 0.93 33.40 22.97
N GLY A 274 1.27 33.64 21.69
CA GLY A 274 2.62 33.98 21.21
C GLY A 274 3.20 32.92 20.27
N ASP A 275 3.09 33.05 18.94
CA ASP A 275 3.86 33.94 18.05
C ASP A 275 5.37 33.65 18.10
N GLU A 276 5.92 33.12 17.00
CA GLU A 276 7.10 33.65 16.30
C GLU A 276 7.54 32.69 15.17
N GLY A 277 7.61 33.26 13.97
CA GLY A 277 7.93 32.56 12.73
C GLY A 277 9.40 32.17 12.60
N TYR A 278 9.64 30.99 12.02
CA TYR A 278 10.95 30.60 11.51
C TYR A 278 10.88 30.52 9.97
N GLN A 279 11.28 31.61 9.32
CA GLN A 279 11.67 31.59 7.90
C GLN A 279 13.10 31.03 7.81
N GLN A 280 13.27 29.83 7.27
CA GLN A 280 14.57 29.38 6.80
C GLN A 280 14.71 29.70 5.31
N GLN A 281 15.50 30.74 5.02
CA GLN A 281 16.05 31.03 3.70
C GLN A 281 16.97 29.87 3.28
N TRP A 282 16.67 29.25 2.16
CA TRP A 282 17.58 28.32 1.50
C TRP A 282 18.49 29.11 0.57
N HIS A 283 19.79 29.12 0.87
CA HIS A 283 20.82 29.63 -0.04
C HIS A 283 21.04 28.60 -1.16
N HIS A 284 20.83 29.05 -2.40
CA HIS A 284 21.29 28.37 -3.60
C HIS A 284 22.77 28.75 -3.80
N GLU A 285 23.70 27.83 -3.54
CA GLU A 285 25.03 27.90 -4.11
C GLU A 285 24.98 27.27 -5.52
N VAL A 286 25.22 28.10 -6.52
CA VAL A 286 25.47 27.70 -7.90
C VAL A 286 26.98 27.55 -8.01
N GLU A 287 27.49 26.33 -8.05
CA GLU A 287 28.88 26.10 -8.47
C GLU A 287 28.96 26.17 -9.99
N ASP A 288 29.49 27.30 -10.47
CA ASP A 288 29.99 27.48 -11.83
C ASP A 288 31.20 26.55 -12.07
N GLY A 289 30.94 25.42 -12.72
CA GLY A 289 31.95 24.49 -13.20
C GLY A 289 32.27 24.70 -14.68
N SER A 290 32.96 25.79 -15.02
CA SER A 290 33.53 26.01 -16.35
C SER A 290 34.81 25.19 -16.57
N SER A 291 34.81 24.24 -17.50
CA SER A 291 35.98 23.93 -18.33
C SER A 291 35.48 23.24 -19.61
N LEU A 292 35.38 23.92 -20.75
CA LEU A 292 36.47 24.05 -21.73
C LEU A 292 37.31 22.77 -21.82
N ASN A 293 36.96 21.91 -22.78
CA ASN A 293 37.98 21.36 -23.68
C ASN A 293 37.38 21.22 -25.08
N ASP A 294 37.97 22.03 -25.95
CA ASP A 294 37.75 22.14 -27.37
C ASP A 294 38.53 21.02 -28.09
N ARG A 295 37.91 20.48 -29.14
CA ARG A 295 38.51 19.95 -30.39
C ARG A 295 39.65 18.93 -30.35
N THR A 296 39.44 17.80 -31.05
CA THR A 296 40.03 17.65 -32.40
C THR A 296 39.35 16.56 -33.21
N GLU A 297 39.18 16.87 -34.49
CA GLU A 297 38.64 16.04 -35.57
C GLU A 297 39.56 14.84 -35.90
N LEU A 298 38.96 13.70 -36.21
CA LEU A 298 39.09 12.93 -37.47
C LEU A 298 38.10 11.76 -37.48
#